data_AF-A0A2N0WUW8-F1
#
_entry.id   AF-A0A2N0WUW8-F1
#
_cell.length_a   1.000
_cell.length_b   1.000
_cell.length_c   1.000
_cell.angle_alpha   90.00
_cell.angle_beta   90.00
_cell.angle_gamma   90.00
#
_symmetry.space_group_name_H-M   'P 1'
#
loop_
_entity.id
_entity.type
_entity.pdbx_description
1 polymer ?
#
loop_
_entity_poly.entity_id
_entity_poly.type
_entity_poly.pdbx_seq_one_letter_code
_entity_poly.pdbx_strand_id
1 'polypeptide(L)'
;MNNRFYGEFDPIEQSRHHIAPCANCQETQLDCVFDTPHANQQPGNQQTGNKYTTKPAYFVNCPNCHAKGLACKKEWQAIIAWNKSPLAEKGHYRELPLFNLGHLTKEQAKKQLIAIRTDLERRKHQAVAGQQRLDGAYFERLRAFLAWVIYAQVVLKFSDVSDVCEEKP
;
A
#
# COMPACT_ATOMS: atom_id res chain seq x y z
N MET A 1 -11.27 -2.39 24.19
CA MET A 1 -10.07 -2.16 23.36
C MET A 1 -10.52 -1.48 22.08
N ASN A 2 -10.13 -0.22 21.85
CA ASN A 2 -10.64 0.58 20.72
C ASN A 2 -10.02 0.10 19.39
N ASN A 3 -10.73 -0.78 18.69
CA ASN A 3 -10.50 -1.06 17.26
C ASN A 3 -10.91 0.19 16.46
N ARG A 4 -10.02 1.19 16.41
CA ARG A 4 -10.21 2.31 15.47
C ARG A 4 -10.01 1.77 14.06
N PHE A 5 -11.11 1.72 13.34
CA PHE A 5 -11.18 1.34 11.94
C PHE A 5 -11.06 2.62 11.09
N TYR A 6 -10.08 2.67 10.20
CA TYR A 6 -9.77 3.88 9.40
C TYR A 6 -10.32 3.79 7.97
N GLY A 7 -11.45 3.14 7.73
CA GLY A 7 -12.01 3.02 6.38
C GLY A 7 -13.12 1.99 6.28
N GLU A 8 -13.31 1.44 5.08
CA GLU A 8 -14.39 0.51 4.76
C GLU A 8 -13.95 -0.96 4.74
N PHE A 9 -12.63 -1.22 4.78
CA PHE A 9 -12.07 -2.57 4.67
C PHE A 9 -10.88 -2.85 5.60
N ASP A 10 -10.64 -4.14 5.87
CA ASP A 10 -9.48 -4.61 6.62
C ASP A 10 -8.22 -4.61 5.73
N PRO A 11 -7.20 -3.77 6.04
CA PRO A 11 -6.01 -3.61 5.22
C PRO A 11 -5.11 -4.85 5.10
N ILE A 12 -5.35 -5.89 5.91
CA ILE A 12 -4.70 -7.19 5.81
C ILE A 12 -5.54 -8.11 4.94
N GLU A 13 -6.75 -8.42 5.39
CA GLU A 13 -7.57 -9.51 4.84
C GLU A 13 -8.17 -9.17 3.48
N GLN A 14 -8.54 -7.91 3.27
CA GLN A 14 -9.24 -7.48 2.05
C GLN A 14 -8.32 -6.75 1.07
N SER A 15 -7.01 -6.71 1.34
CA SER A 15 -6.03 -6.02 0.50
C SER A 15 -6.02 -6.51 -0.95
N ARG A 16 -6.29 -7.80 -1.20
CA ARG A 16 -6.31 -8.41 -2.55
C ARG A 16 -7.35 -7.79 -3.48
N HIS A 17 -8.43 -7.21 -2.94
CA HIS A 17 -9.45 -6.54 -3.73
C HIS A 17 -9.07 -5.11 -4.13
N HIS A 18 -7.91 -4.63 -3.68
CA HIS A 18 -7.45 -3.26 -3.86
C HIS A 18 -6.06 -3.20 -4.50
N ILE A 19 -5.77 -4.16 -5.39
CA ILE A 19 -4.58 -4.11 -6.24
C ILE A 19 -4.83 -3.08 -7.34
N ALA A 20 -3.90 -2.13 -7.47
CA ALA A 20 -3.99 -1.11 -8.51
C ALA A 20 -3.72 -1.72 -9.90
N PRO A 21 -4.38 -1.20 -10.97
CA PRO A 21 -4.20 -1.68 -12.33
C PRO A 21 -2.73 -1.61 -12.79
N CYS A 22 -2.39 -2.41 -13.79
CA CYS A 22 -1.05 -2.41 -14.35
C CYS A 22 -0.85 -1.20 -15.27
N ALA A 23 0.10 -0.33 -14.96
CA ALA A 23 0.42 0.86 -15.77
C ALA A 23 0.89 0.52 -17.20
N ASN A 24 1.45 -0.67 -17.41
CA ASN A 24 1.98 -1.07 -18.73
C ASN A 24 0.91 -1.53 -19.72
N CYS A 25 -0.21 -2.08 -19.23
CA CYS A 25 -1.21 -2.74 -20.10
C CYS A 25 -2.66 -2.53 -19.64
N GLN A 26 -2.88 -1.75 -18.60
CA GLN A 26 -4.18 -1.40 -18.01
C GLN A 26 -5.02 -2.59 -17.52
N GLU A 27 -4.41 -3.77 -17.40
CA GLU A 27 -5.05 -4.92 -16.77
C GLU A 27 -5.47 -4.56 -15.34
N THR A 28 -6.68 -4.94 -14.96
CA THR A 28 -7.28 -4.70 -13.63
C THR A 28 -7.37 -5.98 -12.82
N GLN A 29 -7.40 -7.14 -13.48
CA GLN A 29 -7.43 -8.46 -12.86
C GLN A 29 -6.00 -8.97 -12.62
N LEU A 30 -5.31 -8.34 -11.67
CA LEU A 30 -4.00 -8.79 -11.23
C LEU A 30 -4.15 -9.84 -10.12
N ASP A 31 -3.15 -10.72 -10.01
CA ASP A 31 -3.11 -11.73 -8.95
C ASP A 31 -1.92 -11.50 -8.01
N CYS A 32 -2.10 -11.86 -6.74
CA CYS A 32 -1.04 -11.89 -5.75
C CYS A 32 -0.72 -13.34 -5.42
N VAL A 33 0.38 -13.83 -5.97
CA VAL A 33 0.78 -15.24 -5.86
C VAL A 33 1.80 -15.45 -4.76
N PHE A 34 1.86 -16.67 -4.23
CA PHE A 34 2.90 -17.11 -3.29
C PHE A 34 3.81 -18.13 -3.98
N ASP A 35 4.96 -17.68 -4.46
CA ASP A 35 5.88 -18.50 -5.26
C ASP A 35 7.35 -18.05 -5.08
N THR A 36 8.29 -18.75 -5.70
CA THR A 36 9.71 -18.46 -5.67
C THR A 36 10.01 -17.21 -6.48
N PRO A 37 10.51 -16.12 -5.86
CA PRO A 37 10.74 -14.88 -6.56
C PRO A 37 11.97 -14.95 -7.46
N HIS A 38 11.92 -14.25 -8.59
CA HIS A 38 13.08 -14.02 -9.44
C HIS A 38 14.07 -13.04 -8.81
N ALA A 39 15.32 -13.07 -9.29
CA ALA A 39 16.41 -12.24 -8.78
C ALA A 39 16.09 -10.73 -8.80
N ASN A 40 15.29 -10.25 -9.75
CA ASN A 40 14.90 -8.84 -9.89
C ASN A 40 13.74 -8.41 -8.95
N GLN A 41 13.13 -9.34 -8.20
CA GLN A 41 12.00 -9.04 -7.31
C GLN A 41 12.43 -8.79 -5.85
N GLN A 42 13.72 -8.90 -5.53
CA GLN A 42 14.22 -8.74 -4.16
C GLN A 42 14.28 -7.24 -3.78
N PRO A 43 13.67 -6.81 -2.66
CA PRO A 43 13.74 -5.42 -2.23
C PRO A 43 15.16 -5.07 -1.75
N GLY A 44 15.89 -4.27 -2.54
CA GLY A 44 17.15 -3.63 -2.17
C GLY A 44 18.31 -4.58 -1.84
N ASN A 45 19.02 -5.10 -2.85
CA ASN A 45 20.48 -5.27 -2.85
C ASN A 45 20.96 -5.90 -4.17
N GLN A 46 21.61 -5.10 -5.02
CA GLN A 46 22.46 -5.60 -6.11
C GLN A 46 23.91 -5.88 -5.66
N GLN A 47 24.26 -5.84 -4.37
CA GLN A 47 25.68 -5.76 -3.98
C GLN A 47 26.20 -6.68 -2.85
N THR A 48 25.50 -7.74 -2.46
CA THR A 48 26.18 -8.80 -1.68
C THR A 48 25.90 -10.14 -2.31
N GLY A 49 26.95 -10.81 -2.79
CA GLY A 49 26.93 -12.12 -3.45
C GLY A 49 26.53 -13.28 -2.54
N ASN A 50 25.45 -13.14 -1.78
CA ASN A 50 24.95 -14.13 -0.84
C ASN A 50 23.59 -14.66 -1.29
N LYS A 51 23.62 -15.92 -1.75
CA LYS A 51 22.53 -16.91 -1.86
C LYS A 51 21.14 -16.32 -2.07
N TYR A 52 20.73 -16.33 -3.34
CA TYR A 52 19.34 -16.21 -3.76
C TYR A 52 18.43 -16.96 -2.78
N THR A 53 17.50 -16.24 -2.15
CA THR A 53 16.54 -16.86 -1.26
C THR A 53 15.55 -17.64 -2.13
N THR A 54 15.75 -18.96 -2.25
CA THR A 54 14.81 -19.91 -2.86
C THR A 54 13.50 -20.07 -2.06
N LYS A 55 13.24 -19.17 -1.12
CA LYS A 55 12.08 -19.24 -0.23
C LYS A 55 10.88 -18.62 -0.94
N PRO A 56 9.74 -19.31 -0.98
CA PRO A 56 8.50 -18.73 -1.49
C PRO A 56 8.15 -17.42 -0.79
N ALA A 57 7.65 -16.47 -1.57
CA ALA A 57 7.28 -15.13 -1.14
C ALA A 57 6.03 -14.66 -1.90
N TYR A 58 5.34 -13.65 -1.35
CA TYR A 58 4.20 -13.02 -2.02
C TYR A 58 4.69 -11.96 -3.01
N PHE A 59 4.13 -11.94 -4.21
CA PHE A 59 4.31 -10.84 -5.16
C PHE A 59 3.10 -10.73 -6.09
N VAL A 60 2.84 -9.52 -6.58
CA VAL A 60 1.79 -9.29 -7.57
C VAL A 60 2.33 -9.60 -8.97
N ASN A 61 1.54 -10.28 -9.80
CA ASN A 61 1.81 -10.48 -11.20
C ASN A 61 0.71 -9.86 -12.07
N CYS A 62 1.11 -9.36 -13.24
CA CYS A 62 0.17 -9.01 -14.29
C CYS A 62 0.07 -10.18 -15.27
N PRO A 63 -1.11 -10.78 -15.48
CA PRO A 63 -1.25 -11.92 -16.40
C PRO A 63 -1.03 -11.53 -17.86
N ASN A 64 -1.34 -10.28 -18.23
CA ASN A 64 -1.29 -9.81 -19.61
C ASN A 64 0.14 -9.45 -20.07
N CYS A 65 0.84 -8.58 -19.34
CA CYS A 65 2.19 -8.12 -19.72
C CYS A 65 3.34 -8.81 -18.96
N HIS A 66 3.01 -9.76 -18.07
CA HIS A 66 3.95 -10.50 -17.23
C HIS A 66 4.85 -9.64 -16.33
N ALA A 67 4.50 -8.37 -16.11
CA ALA A 67 5.15 -7.53 -15.13
C ALA A 67 5.01 -8.14 -13.73
N LYS A 68 6.10 -8.13 -12.96
CA LYS A 68 6.16 -8.73 -11.61
C LYS A 68 6.55 -7.70 -10.57
N GLY A 69 5.82 -7.67 -9.47
CA GLY A 69 6.10 -6.82 -8.31
C GLY A 69 7.23 -7.35 -7.44
N LEU A 70 7.55 -6.57 -6.39
CA LEU A 70 8.55 -6.93 -5.39
C LEU A 70 8.04 -8.07 -4.49
N ALA A 71 8.95 -8.97 -4.15
CA ALA A 71 8.72 -10.09 -3.26
C ALA A 71 8.63 -9.64 -1.80
N CYS A 72 7.57 -10.04 -1.11
CA CYS A 72 7.28 -9.69 0.27
C CYS A 72 6.91 -10.92 1.10
N LYS A 73 7.07 -10.82 2.42
CA LYS A 73 6.75 -11.94 3.35
C LYS A 73 5.25 -12.13 3.58
N LYS A 74 4.46 -11.07 3.39
CA LYS A 74 3.01 -11.07 3.58
C LYS A 74 2.33 -10.56 2.31
N GLU A 75 1.15 -11.08 2.04
CA GLU A 75 0.33 -10.69 0.89
C GLU A 75 0.04 -9.19 0.84
N TRP A 76 -0.52 -8.61 1.91
CA TRP A 76 -0.84 -7.18 1.96
C TRP A 76 0.39 -6.28 1.71
N GLN A 77 1.60 -6.76 2.06
CA GLN A 77 2.85 -6.05 1.79
C GLN A 77 3.20 -6.07 0.30
N ALA A 78 3.03 -7.22 -0.35
CA ALA A 78 3.25 -7.36 -1.79
C ALA A 78 2.31 -6.45 -2.58
N ILE A 79 1.05 -6.38 -2.17
CA ILE A 79 0.03 -5.53 -2.80
C ILE A 79 0.37 -4.06 -2.62
N ILE A 80 0.72 -3.62 -1.41
CA ILE A 80 1.18 -2.24 -1.19
C ILE A 80 2.46 -1.93 -1.97
N ALA A 81 3.39 -2.88 -2.06
CA ALA A 81 4.63 -2.71 -2.82
C ALA A 81 4.32 -2.53 -4.31
N TRP A 82 3.41 -3.34 -4.87
CA TRP A 82 2.90 -3.17 -6.23
C TRP A 82 2.27 -1.79 -6.41
N ASN A 83 1.29 -1.44 -5.58
CA ASN A 83 0.56 -0.18 -5.66
C ASN A 83 1.49 1.05 -5.56
N LYS A 84 2.62 0.95 -4.86
CA LYS A 84 3.64 2.02 -4.78
C LYS A 84 4.62 2.02 -5.95
N SER A 85 4.75 0.91 -6.68
CA SER A 85 5.69 0.77 -7.78
C SER A 85 5.28 1.60 -9.00
N PRO A 86 6.21 1.90 -9.92
CA PRO A 86 5.89 2.51 -11.21
C PRO A 86 5.09 1.58 -12.14
N LEU A 87 5.01 0.27 -11.84
CA LEU A 87 4.25 -0.71 -12.62
C LEU A 87 2.75 -0.65 -12.34
N ALA A 88 2.35 0.08 -11.29
CA ALA A 88 0.95 0.27 -10.90
C ALA A 88 0.46 1.66 -11.29
N GLU A 89 -0.70 1.70 -11.92
CA GLU A 89 -1.44 2.92 -12.21
C GLU A 89 -1.87 3.60 -10.90
N LYS A 90 -1.69 4.91 -10.83
CA LYS A 90 -2.06 5.71 -9.66
C LYS A 90 -3.42 6.33 -9.95
N GLY A 91 -4.48 5.81 -9.33
CA GLY A 91 -5.83 6.37 -9.43
C GLY A 91 -5.96 7.72 -8.71
N HIS A 92 -7.20 8.18 -8.53
CA HIS A 92 -7.47 9.43 -7.83
C HIS A 92 -7.59 9.23 -6.31
N TYR A 93 -7.10 10.15 -5.49
CA TYR A 93 -7.12 9.98 -4.02
C TYR A 93 -8.53 9.84 -3.43
N ARG A 94 -9.54 10.40 -4.10
CA ARG A 94 -10.95 10.31 -3.68
C ARG A 94 -11.53 8.90 -3.82
N GLU A 95 -10.93 8.06 -4.67
CA GLU A 95 -11.36 6.68 -4.94
C GLU A 95 -10.71 5.69 -3.96
N LEU A 96 -9.83 6.16 -3.08
CA LEU A 96 -9.18 5.28 -2.11
C LEU A 96 -10.22 4.78 -1.08
N PRO A 97 -10.33 3.46 -0.84
CA PRO A 97 -11.35 2.89 0.03
C PRO A 97 -11.03 3.02 1.54
N LEU A 98 -9.89 3.64 1.87
CA LEU A 98 -9.50 3.95 3.24
C LEU A 98 -9.49 5.46 3.48
N PHE A 99 -9.58 5.81 4.76
CA PHE A 99 -9.42 7.15 5.30
C PHE A 99 -10.53 8.15 4.94
N ASN A 100 -11.59 7.70 4.26
CA ASN A 100 -12.79 8.49 3.92
C ASN A 100 -12.42 9.86 3.30
N LEU A 101 -11.65 9.83 2.20
CA LEU A 101 -11.13 11.03 1.56
C LEU A 101 -12.05 11.62 0.48
N GLY A 102 -13.05 10.86 0.02
CA GLY A 102 -13.84 11.17 -1.18
C GLY A 102 -14.54 12.53 -1.17
N HIS A 103 -14.95 12.99 0.01
CA HIS A 103 -15.67 14.25 0.22
C HIS A 103 -14.78 15.44 0.59
N LEU A 104 -13.46 15.21 0.70
CA LEU A 104 -12.52 16.22 1.15
C LEU A 104 -11.89 16.96 -0.03
N THR A 105 -11.59 18.24 0.20
CA THR A 105 -10.63 18.96 -0.63
C THR A 105 -9.24 18.36 -0.45
N LYS A 106 -8.36 18.61 -1.43
CA LYS A 106 -6.98 18.11 -1.39
C LYS A 106 -6.21 18.54 -0.13
N GLU A 107 -6.39 19.78 0.32
CA GLU A 107 -5.77 20.27 1.55
C GLU A 107 -6.32 19.58 2.80
N GLN A 108 -7.64 19.37 2.87
CA GLN A 108 -8.27 18.64 3.97
C GLN A 108 -7.82 17.18 3.99
N ALA A 109 -7.79 16.51 2.83
CA ALA A 109 -7.29 15.15 2.69
C ALA A 109 -5.82 15.04 3.14
N LYS A 110 -4.97 16.02 2.75
CA LYS A 110 -3.57 16.10 3.20
C LYS A 110 -3.48 16.19 4.72
N LYS A 111 -4.22 17.11 5.35
CA LYS A 111 -4.24 17.30 6.80
C LYS A 111 -4.71 16.02 7.52
N GLN A 112 -5.76 15.39 7.02
CA GLN A 112 -6.31 14.15 7.56
C GLN A 112 -5.31 13.00 7.49
N LEU A 113 -4.66 12.78 6.35
CA LEU A 113 -3.65 11.74 6.19
C LEU A 113 -2.43 11.97 7.07
N ILE A 114 -2.00 13.23 7.26
CA ILE A 114 -0.91 13.56 8.20
C ILE A 114 -1.32 13.19 9.63
N ALA A 115 -2.51 13.61 10.08
CA ALA A 115 -2.99 13.32 11.43
C ALA A 115 -3.10 11.81 11.69
N ILE A 116 -3.67 11.05 10.75
CA ILE A 116 -3.78 9.59 10.84
C ILE A 116 -2.39 8.95 10.90
N ARG A 117 -1.46 9.36 10.03
CA ARG A 117 -0.09 8.84 10.03
C ARG A 117 0.62 9.09 11.35
N THR A 118 0.56 10.30 11.88
CA THR A 118 1.18 10.66 13.17
C THR A 118 0.59 9.83 14.31
N ASP A 119 -0.72 9.60 14.33
CA ASP A 119 -1.36 8.73 15.33
C ASP A 119 -0.88 7.27 15.24
N LEU A 120 -0.83 6.73 14.02
CA LEU A 120 -0.37 5.35 13.76
C LEU A 120 1.11 5.16 14.12
N GLU A 121 1.98 6.12 13.76
CA GLU A 121 3.41 6.10 14.09
C GLU A 121 3.63 6.17 15.61
N ARG A 122 2.91 7.05 16.32
CA ARG A 122 2.96 7.15 17.78
C ARG A 122 2.57 5.82 18.44
N ARG A 123 1.45 5.23 18.03
CA ARG A 123 0.98 3.92 18.57
C ARG A 123 1.98 2.80 18.28
N LYS A 124 2.60 2.81 17.11
CA LYS A 124 3.63 1.82 16.75
C LYS A 124 4.85 1.98 17.65
N HIS A 125 5.28 3.22 17.89
CA HIS A 125 6.41 3.50 18.77
C HIS A 125 6.15 3.06 20.21
N GLN A 126 4.97 3.35 20.76
CA GLN A 126 4.54 2.92 22.10
C GLN A 126 4.53 1.39 22.24
N ALA A 127 4.09 0.69 21.18
CA ALA A 127 4.09 -0.78 21.15
C ALA A 127 5.50 -1.36 21.17
N VAL A 128 6.40 -0.82 20.33
CA VAL A 128 7.79 -1.28 20.24
C VAL A 128 8.57 -0.98 21.52
N ALA A 129 8.30 0.16 22.15
CA ALA A 129 8.90 0.54 23.43
C ALA A 129 8.39 -0.29 24.62
N GLY A 130 7.49 -1.25 24.40
CA GLY A 130 6.90 -2.07 25.47
C GLY A 130 5.95 -1.31 26.41
N GLN A 131 5.69 -0.03 26.12
CA GLN A 131 4.76 0.82 26.89
C GLN A 131 3.30 0.36 26.74
N GLN A 132 3.01 -0.36 25.65
CA GLN A 132 1.71 -0.97 25.41
C GLN A 132 1.90 -2.38 24.87
N ARG A 133 1.45 -3.41 25.61
CA ARG A 133 1.37 -4.78 25.08
C ARG A 133 0.25 -4.84 24.05
N LEU A 134 0.62 -4.85 22.79
CA LEU A 134 -0.29 -5.09 21.69
C LEU A 134 -0.27 -6.56 21.32
N ASP A 135 -1.45 -7.11 21.04
CA ASP A 135 -1.56 -8.40 20.38
C ASP A 135 -0.88 -8.36 19.00
N GLY A 136 -0.28 -9.48 18.58
CA GLY A 136 0.47 -9.59 17.33
C GLY A 136 -0.39 -9.25 16.11
N ALA A 137 -1.65 -9.68 16.10
CA ALA A 137 -2.59 -9.37 15.03
C ALA A 137 -2.89 -7.86 14.97
N TYR A 138 -3.09 -7.22 16.12
CA TYR A 138 -3.33 -5.78 16.19
C TYR A 138 -2.11 -4.96 15.76
N PHE A 139 -0.89 -5.38 16.14
CA PHE A 139 0.34 -4.74 15.68
C PHE A 139 0.54 -4.90 14.16
N GLU A 140 0.20 -6.06 13.59
CA GLU A 140 0.23 -6.25 12.15
C GLU A 140 -0.77 -5.33 11.44
N ARG A 141 -2.00 -5.22 11.96
CA ARG A 141 -3.03 -4.33 11.40
C ARG A 141 -2.61 -2.86 11.46
N LEU A 142 -1.97 -2.45 12.56
CA LEU A 142 -1.39 -1.12 12.70
C LEU A 142 -0.33 -0.84 11.62
N ARG A 143 0.55 -1.82 11.34
CA ARG A 143 1.55 -1.71 10.27
C ARG A 143 0.90 -1.64 8.88
N ALA A 144 -0.17 -2.41 8.66
CA ALA A 144 -0.91 -2.40 7.40
C ALA A 144 -1.55 -1.02 7.16
N PHE A 145 -2.29 -0.47 8.14
CA PHE A 145 -2.84 0.89 8.05
C PHE A 145 -1.77 1.95 7.81
N LEU A 146 -0.62 1.84 8.48
CA LEU A 146 0.50 2.77 8.26
C LEU A 146 1.06 2.67 6.83
N ALA A 147 1.12 1.47 6.25
CA ALA A 147 1.59 1.30 4.89
C ALA A 147 0.60 1.88 3.86
N TRP A 148 -0.70 1.72 4.11
CA TRP A 148 -1.80 2.29 3.32
C TRP A 148 -1.87 3.81 3.41
N VAL A 149 -1.70 4.41 4.59
CA VAL A 149 -1.73 5.89 4.71
C VAL A 149 -0.56 6.52 3.95
N ILE A 150 0.61 5.87 3.95
CA ILE A 150 1.76 6.31 3.14
C ILE A 150 1.44 6.17 1.64
N TYR A 151 0.78 5.09 1.22
CA TYR A 151 0.33 4.96 -0.17
C TYR A 151 -0.67 6.06 -0.56
N ALA A 152 -1.67 6.33 0.27
CA ALA A 152 -2.64 7.39 0.05
C ALA A 152 -1.98 8.78 -0.07
N GLN A 153 -0.94 9.06 0.74
CA GLN A 153 -0.15 10.29 0.63
C GLN A 153 0.59 10.39 -0.72
N VAL A 154 1.07 9.26 -1.27
CA VAL A 154 1.69 9.22 -2.60
C VAL A 154 0.65 9.50 -3.67
N VAL A 155 -0.51 8.82 -3.64
CA VAL A 155 -1.60 9.04 -4.60
C VAL A 155 -2.07 10.50 -4.58
N LEU A 156 -2.31 11.06 -3.40
CA LEU A 156 -2.70 12.47 -3.23
C LEU A 156 -1.73 13.46 -3.89
N LYS A 157 -0.43 13.13 -3.90
CA LYS A 157 0.59 13.96 -4.57
C LYS A 157 0.49 13.86 -6.10
N PHE A 158 0.10 12.70 -6.64
CA PHE A 158 -0.02 12.50 -8.10
C PHE A 158 -1.36 12.96 -8.67
N SER A 159 -2.40 13.09 -7.84
CA SER A 159 -3.70 13.61 -8.27
C SER A 159 -3.69 15.10 -8.67
N ASP A 160 -2.58 15.83 -8.44
CA ASP A 160 -2.40 17.23 -8.86
C ASP A 160 -2.45 17.47 -10.38
N VAL A 161 -2.20 16.43 -11.19
CA VAL A 161 -2.03 16.60 -12.64
C VAL A 161 -3.39 16.68 -13.38
N SER A 162 -4.48 16.24 -12.75
CA SER A 162 -5.79 16.10 -13.41
C SER A 162 -6.78 17.23 -13.08
N ASP A 163 -6.58 17.98 -12.00
CA ASP A 163 -7.55 18.99 -11.52
C ASP A 163 -7.41 20.38 -12.20
N VAL A 164 -6.54 20.54 -13.23
CA VAL A 164 -6.27 21.84 -13.86
C VAL A 164 -7.23 22.17 -15.04
N CYS A 165 -8.17 21.30 -15.40
CA CYS A 165 -8.94 21.46 -16.66
C CYS A 165 -10.42 21.85 -16.54
N GLU A 166 -11.04 21.97 -15.37
CA GLU A 166 -12.47 22.33 -15.26
C GLU A 166 -12.72 23.54 -14.36
N GLU A 167 -12.25 24.71 -14.79
CA GLU A 167 -12.98 25.95 -14.58
C GLU A 167 -12.84 26.81 -15.85
N LYS A 168 -13.86 26.77 -16.70
CA LYS A 168 -14.21 27.93 -17.53
C LYS A 168 -15.68 28.27 -17.35
N PRO A 169 -15.99 29.56 -17.19
CA PRO A 169 -17.31 30.07 -16.83
C PRO A 169 -18.36 29.89 -17.93
#